data_AF-A0AAW6MEG8-F1
#
_entry.id   AF-A0AAW6MEG8-F1
#
_cell.length_a   1.000
_cell.length_b   1.000
_cell.length_c   1.000
_cell.angle_alpha   90.00
_cell.angle_beta   90.00
_cell.angle_gamma   90.00
#
_symmetry.space_group_name_H-M   'P 1'
#
loop_
_entity.id
_entity.type
_entity.pdbx_description
1 polymer ?
#
loop_
_entity_poly.entity_id
_entity_poly.type
_entity_poly.pdbx_seq_one_letter_code
_entity_poly.pdbx_strand_id
1 'polypeptide(L)'
;MFSLDNRGSDNRGLEFENATFRHLGIEEGKDQLKGVEFLKSLPYVDGNRIGVHGWSFGGHMTKALLLRYPEIFKVGVAGGPVIDWGFYEIMYGERYMD
;
A
#
# COMPACT_ATOMS: atom_id res chain seq x y z
N MET A 1 -2.12 -13.07 -10.14
CA MET A 1 -2.23 -12.20 -8.95
C MET A 1 -0.82 -11.96 -8.44
N PHE A 2 -0.48 -10.73 -8.08
CA PHE A 2 0.86 -10.34 -7.62
C PHE A 2 0.72 -9.71 -6.23
N SER A 3 1.63 -10.08 -5.33
CA SER A 3 1.72 -9.54 -3.98
C SER A 3 3.17 -9.16 -3.71
N LEU A 4 3.38 -8.09 -2.97
CA LEU A 4 4.68 -7.55 -2.63
C LEU A 4 4.69 -7.15 -1.17
N ASP A 5 5.63 -7.71 -0.41
CA ASP A 5 5.96 -7.25 0.95
C ASP A 5 6.85 -6.01 0.85
N ASN A 6 6.21 -4.84 0.95
CA ASN A 6 6.88 -3.55 0.96
C ASN A 6 7.53 -3.23 2.33
N ARG A 7 8.36 -2.19 2.38
CA ARG A 7 8.83 -1.59 3.63
C ARG A 7 7.66 -1.34 4.59
N GLY A 8 7.83 -1.67 5.85
CA GLY A 8 6.75 -1.75 6.85
C GLY A 8 6.21 -3.15 7.11
N SER A 9 6.48 -4.13 6.25
CA SER A 9 6.11 -5.53 6.52
C SER A 9 6.97 -6.14 7.64
N ASP A 10 6.45 -7.19 8.26
CA ASP A 10 7.11 -7.88 9.37
C ASP A 10 8.30 -8.76 8.92
N ASN A 11 8.95 -9.42 9.88
CA ASN A 11 9.99 -10.44 9.65
C ASN A 11 11.26 -9.99 8.91
N ARG A 12 11.57 -8.68 8.88
CA ARG A 12 12.76 -8.13 8.22
C ARG A 12 13.59 -7.17 9.08
N GLY A 13 13.33 -7.16 10.39
CA GLY A 13 14.03 -6.32 11.37
C GLY A 13 13.41 -4.94 11.55
N LEU A 14 13.75 -4.30 12.67
CA LEU A 14 13.11 -3.06 13.12
C LEU A 14 13.26 -1.92 12.12
N GLU A 15 14.43 -1.77 11.49
CA GLU A 15 14.64 -0.70 10.50
C GLU A 15 13.72 -0.84 9.28
N PHE A 16 13.43 -2.08 8.87
CA PHE A 16 12.54 -2.35 7.75
C PHE A 16 11.07 -2.13 8.12
N GLU A 17 10.67 -2.54 9.33
CA GLU A 17 9.31 -2.37 9.84
C GLU A 17 9.01 -0.89 10.16
N ASN A 18 9.93 -0.18 10.82
CA ASN A 18 9.75 1.24 11.16
C ASN A 18 9.94 2.19 9.98
N ALA A 19 10.25 1.67 8.80
CA ALA A 19 10.35 2.47 7.59
C ALA A 19 9.02 3.13 7.19
N THR A 20 7.89 2.88 7.88
CA THR A 20 6.58 3.54 7.66
C THR A 20 6.12 4.42 8.85
N PHE A 21 6.92 4.49 9.92
CA PHE A 21 6.55 5.17 11.16
C PHE A 21 6.29 6.67 10.96
N ARG A 22 5.08 7.14 11.31
CA ARG A 22 4.53 8.50 11.07
C ARG A 22 4.25 8.86 9.62
N HIS A 23 4.29 7.89 8.71
CA HIS A 23 3.99 8.10 7.30
C HIS A 23 3.34 6.87 6.65
N LEU A 24 2.39 6.26 7.36
CA LEU A 24 1.61 5.14 6.84
C LEU A 24 0.99 5.47 5.47
N GLY A 25 1.17 4.54 4.54
CA GLY A 25 0.74 4.61 3.15
C GLY A 25 1.64 5.41 2.21
N ILE A 26 2.78 5.93 2.66
CA ILE A 26 3.73 6.68 1.83
C ILE A 26 4.83 5.77 1.30
N GLU A 27 5.61 5.16 2.18
CA GLU A 27 6.77 4.34 1.78
C GLU A 27 6.30 3.02 1.16
N GLU A 28 5.22 2.46 1.69
CA GLU A 28 4.51 1.32 1.11
C GLU A 28 4.09 1.61 -0.34
N GLY A 29 3.56 2.82 -0.58
CA GLY A 29 3.09 3.24 -1.89
C GLY A 29 4.20 3.27 -2.93
N LYS A 30 5.38 3.80 -2.57
CA LYS A 30 6.57 3.83 -3.43
C LYS A 30 7.02 2.43 -3.83
N ASP A 31 7.00 1.49 -2.89
CA ASP A 31 7.42 0.12 -3.12
C ASP A 31 6.40 -0.63 -4.00
N GLN A 32 5.11 -0.41 -3.80
CA GLN A 32 4.06 -0.96 -4.68
C GLN A 32 4.21 -0.45 -6.13
N LEU A 33 4.63 0.80 -6.35
CA LEU A 33 4.95 1.29 -7.69
C LEU A 33 6.13 0.53 -8.32
N LYS A 34 7.15 0.16 -7.55
CA LYS A 34 8.23 -0.73 -8.03
C LYS A 34 7.70 -2.10 -8.41
N GLY A 35 6.74 -2.63 -7.66
CA GLY A 35 5.99 -3.82 -8.06
C GLY A 35 5.29 -3.66 -9.41
N VAL A 36 4.64 -2.52 -9.65
CA VAL A 36 3.99 -2.23 -10.93
C VAL A 36 5.00 -2.06 -12.06
N GLU A 37 6.14 -1.39 -11.84
CA GLU A 37 7.23 -1.28 -12.83
C GLU A 37 7.73 -2.68 -13.22
N PHE A 38 7.96 -3.56 -12.25
CA PHE A 38 8.34 -4.95 -12.49
C PHE A 38 7.27 -5.67 -13.31
N LEU A 39 5.99 -5.59 -12.91
CA LEU A 39 4.89 -6.20 -13.66
C LEU A 39 4.85 -5.72 -15.11
N LYS A 40 5.02 -4.42 -15.37
CA LYS A 40 5.05 -3.84 -16.71
C LYS A 40 6.24 -4.30 -17.56
N SER A 41 7.32 -4.79 -16.95
CA SER A 41 8.46 -5.37 -17.68
C SER A 41 8.21 -6.80 -18.18
N LEU A 42 7.18 -7.48 -17.67
CA LEU A 42 6.88 -8.86 -18.04
C LEU A 42 6.05 -8.91 -19.32
N PRO A 43 6.45 -9.69 -20.35
CA PRO A 43 5.82 -9.64 -21.68
C PRO A 43 4.39 -10.18 -21.72
N TYR A 44 3.95 -10.87 -20.67
CA TYR A 44 2.61 -11.45 -20.53
C TYR A 44 1.67 -10.61 -19.66
N VAL A 45 2.12 -9.47 -19.15
CA VAL A 45 1.29 -8.54 -18.36
C VAL A 45 0.81 -7.41 -19.25
N ASP A 46 -0.50 -7.19 -19.27
CA ASP A 46 -1.07 -5.99 -19.88
C ASP A 46 -0.96 -4.80 -18.92
N GLY A 47 0.07 -3.97 -19.15
CA GLY A 47 0.37 -2.81 -18.31
C GLY A 47 -0.72 -1.74 -18.26
N ASN A 48 -1.70 -1.76 -19.17
CA ASN A 48 -2.82 -0.81 -19.20
C ASN A 48 -4.05 -1.31 -18.41
N ARG A 49 -4.02 -2.55 -17.90
CA ARG A 49 -5.14 -3.17 -17.17
C ARG A 49 -4.70 -3.73 -15.81
N ILE A 50 -3.96 -2.92 -15.05
CA ILE A 50 -3.57 -3.26 -13.67
C ILE A 50 -4.62 -2.71 -12.71
N GLY A 51 -5.20 -3.57 -11.89
CA GLY A 51 -6.06 -3.21 -10.78
C GLY A 51 -5.39 -3.48 -9.44
N VAL A 52 -5.86 -2.79 -8.38
CA VAL A 52 -5.39 -3.00 -7.00
C VAL A 52 -6.56 -3.38 -6.09
N HIS A 53 -6.35 -4.29 -5.16
CA HIS A 53 -7.37 -4.71 -4.21
C HIS A 53 -6.73 -4.97 -2.85
N GLY A 54 -7.43 -4.58 -1.79
CA GLY A 54 -7.01 -4.89 -0.43
C GLY A 54 -8.11 -4.70 0.60
N TRP A 55 -7.97 -5.40 1.72
CA TRP A 55 -8.86 -5.33 2.88
C TRP A 55 -8.12 -4.71 4.09
N SER A 56 -8.84 -4.03 4.99
CA SER A 56 -8.26 -3.38 6.18
C SER A 56 -7.16 -2.38 5.80
N PHE A 57 -5.93 -2.54 6.29
CA PHE A 57 -4.77 -1.73 5.88
C PHE A 57 -4.55 -1.79 4.35
N GLY A 58 -4.79 -2.93 3.71
CA GLY A 58 -4.77 -3.05 2.25
C GLY A 58 -5.84 -2.19 1.56
N GLY A 59 -6.98 -1.97 2.21
CA GLY A 59 -8.01 -1.03 1.75
C GLY A 59 -7.54 0.42 1.88
N HIS A 60 -6.89 0.77 3.00
CA HIS A 60 -6.24 2.08 3.17
C HIS A 60 -5.21 2.32 2.06
N MET A 61 -4.34 1.34 1.79
CA MET A 61 -3.36 1.37 0.70
C MET A 61 -4.01 1.48 -0.67
N THR A 62 -5.08 0.74 -0.93
CA THR A 62 -5.81 0.80 -2.21
C THR A 62 -6.30 2.23 -2.50
N LYS A 63 -6.89 2.89 -1.50
CA LYS A 63 -7.29 4.30 -1.58
C LYS A 63 -6.07 5.21 -1.80
N ALA A 64 -5.02 5.06 -1.00
CA ALA A 64 -3.82 5.88 -1.08
C ALA A 64 -3.16 5.81 -2.47
N LEU A 65 -3.07 4.60 -3.04
CA LEU A 65 -2.52 4.36 -4.37
C LEU A 65 -3.35 5.03 -5.47
N LEU A 66 -4.68 4.88 -5.44
CA LEU A 66 -5.58 5.52 -6.41
C LEU A 66 -5.53 7.06 -6.35
N LEU A 67 -5.41 7.64 -5.16
CA LEU A 67 -5.43 9.09 -4.99
C LEU A 67 -4.07 9.74 -5.25
N ARG A 68 -2.96 9.08 -4.90
CA ARG A 68 -1.60 9.62 -5.08
C ARG A 68 -1.03 9.29 -6.46
N TYR A 69 -1.45 8.19 -7.06
CA TYR A 69 -0.94 7.70 -8.35
C TYR A 69 -2.11 7.34 -9.31
N PRO A 70 -2.98 8.31 -9.65
CA PRO A 70 -4.24 8.05 -10.34
C PRO A 70 -4.09 7.41 -11.72
N GLU A 71 -2.95 7.61 -12.39
CA GLU A 71 -2.69 7.11 -13.75
C GLU A 71 -2.16 5.66 -13.79
N ILE A 72 -1.88 5.06 -12.63
CA ILE A 72 -1.22 3.74 -12.56
C ILE A 72 -2.22 2.59 -12.55
N PHE A 73 -3.30 2.73 -11.77
CA PHE A 73 -4.25 1.65 -11.54
C PHE A 73 -5.56 1.96 -12.26
N LYS A 74 -6.03 1.01 -13.08
CA LYS A 74 -7.27 1.16 -13.86
C LYS A 74 -8.51 1.12 -12.97
N VAL A 75 -8.47 0.30 -11.93
CA VAL A 75 -9.54 0.10 -10.94
C VAL A 75 -8.93 -0.22 -9.59
N GLY A 76 -9.63 0.14 -8.52
CA GLY A 76 -9.28 -0.32 -7.18
C GLY A 76 -10.49 -0.76 -6.38
N VAL A 77 -10.31 -1.75 -5.52
CA VAL A 77 -11.34 -2.28 -4.63
C VAL A 77 -10.82 -2.24 -3.20
N ALA A 78 -11.33 -1.29 -2.40
CA ALA A 78 -10.94 -1.09 -1.01
C ALA A 78 -12.01 -1.64 -0.06
N GLY A 79 -11.70 -2.71 0.66
CA GLY A 79 -12.58 -3.29 1.68
C GLY A 79 -12.17 -2.92 3.10
N GLY A 80 -13.11 -2.55 3.96
CA GLY A 80 -12.85 -2.13 5.35
C GLY A 80 -11.70 -1.14 5.56
N PRO A 81 -11.50 -0.12 4.70
CA PRO A 81 -10.32 0.73 4.77
C PRO A 81 -10.33 1.63 6.01
N VAL A 82 -9.15 1.83 6.63
CA VAL A 82 -8.96 2.97 7.52
C VAL A 82 -8.99 4.25 6.68
N ILE A 83 -10.00 5.08 6.89
CA ILE A 83 -10.17 6.34 6.13
C ILE A 83 -9.40 7.48 6.79
N ASP A 84 -9.56 7.61 8.11
CA ASP A 84 -8.96 8.62 8.97
C ASP A 84 -8.39 7.92 10.21
N TRP A 85 -7.11 8.15 10.48
CA TRP A 85 -6.40 7.56 11.61
C TRP A 85 -6.90 8.10 12.96
N GLY A 86 -7.48 9.30 12.99
CA GLY A 86 -8.09 9.87 14.21
C GLY A 86 -9.34 9.14 14.69
N PHE A 87 -9.95 8.29 13.85
CA PHE A 87 -11.07 7.43 14.23
C PHE A 87 -10.67 5.96 14.46
N TYR A 88 -9.38 5.62 14.32
CA TYR A 88 -8.89 4.27 14.54
C TYR A 88 -8.47 4.05 15.99
N GLU A 89 -8.21 2.80 16.37
CA GLU A 89 -7.88 2.46 17.76
C GLU A 89 -6.58 3.12 18.22
N ILE A 90 -6.60 3.72 19.41
CA ILE A 90 -5.49 4.54 19.93
C ILE A 90 -4.18 3.75 20.06
N MET A 91 -4.23 2.47 20.44
CA MET A 91 -3.03 1.63 20.57
C MET A 91 -2.29 1.43 19.26
N TYR A 92 -3.02 1.34 18.14
CA TYR A 92 -2.42 1.20 16.81
C TYR A 92 -1.97 2.57 16.29
N GLY A 93 -2.82 3.60 16.46
CA GLY A 93 -2.51 4.97 16.07
C GLY A 93 -1.21 5.47 16.70
N GLU A 94 -1.10 5.44 18.03
CA GLU A 94 0.09 5.92 18.75
C GLU A 94 1.34 5.12 18.41
N ARG A 95 1.22 3.81 18.17
CA ARG A 95 2.37 2.96 17.84
C ARG A 95 3.00 3.30 16.49
N TYR A 96 2.19 3.64 15.49
CA TYR A 96 2.65 3.76 14.10
C TYR A 96 2.55 5.16 13.50
N MET A 97 1.74 6.05 14.09
CA MET A 97 1.46 7.39 13.55
C MET A 97 1.75 8.55 14.52
N ASP A 98 2.07 8.25 15.78
CA ASP A 98 2.10 9.18 16.93
C ASP A 98 0.72 9.75 17.34
#